data_AF-A0A962ZHM0-F1
#
_entry.id   AF-A0A962ZHM0-F1
#
_cell.length_a   1.000
_cell.length_b   1.000
_cell.length_c   1.000
_cell.angle_alpha   90.00
_cell.angle_beta   90.00
_cell.angle_gamma   90.00
#
_symmetry.space_group_name_H-M   'P 1'
#
loop_
_entity.id
_entity.type
_entity.pdbx_description
1 polymer ?
#
loop_
_entity_poly.entity_id
_entity_poly.type
_entity_poly.pdbx_seq_one_letter_code
_entity_poly.pdbx_strand_id
1 'polypeptide(L)'
;MLDIRELRQAGEEITAKLARRRFAFDLEAFRALDAERKQADVSSQDLQARRKSASKEIGQLVQSGMSVDEAKAKVASILEEIDAELANEVARAEMINTRLQTLLLGVPNTPQDDVPEGEDENANVEVRRWGNLPAFDFAPRD
;
A
#
# COMPACT_ATOMS: atom_id res chain seq x y z
N MET A 1 -10.01 -6.32 0.86
CA MET A 1 -8.66 -6.03 0.36
C MET A 1 -7.68 -6.84 1.19
N LEU A 2 -6.70 -7.49 0.56
CA LEU A 2 -5.67 -8.24 1.28
C LEU A 2 -4.86 -7.31 2.19
N ASP A 3 -4.36 -7.83 3.31
CA ASP A 3 -3.50 -7.05 4.19
C ASP A 3 -2.14 -6.81 3.52
N ILE A 4 -1.74 -5.55 3.41
CA ILE A 4 -0.45 -5.14 2.86
C ILE A 4 0.72 -5.74 3.65
N ARG A 5 0.55 -5.97 4.96
CA ARG A 5 1.56 -6.61 5.82
C ARG A 5 1.77 -8.06 5.43
N GLU A 6 0.70 -8.79 5.16
CA GLU A 6 0.78 -10.17 4.69
C GLU A 6 1.44 -10.23 3.31
N LEU A 7 1.09 -9.32 2.39
CA LEU A 7 1.74 -9.23 1.08
C LEU A 7 3.26 -8.96 1.18
N ARG A 8 3.71 -8.18 2.16
CA ARG A 8 5.15 -7.94 2.39
C ARG A 8 5.87 -9.18 2.93
N GLN A 9 5.20 -9.99 3.76
CA GLN A 9 5.81 -11.14 4.44
C GLN A 9 5.71 -12.43 3.63
N ALA A 10 4.56 -12.67 3.00
CA ALA A 10 4.17 -13.91 2.34
C ALA A 10 3.66 -13.67 0.91
N GLY A 11 4.18 -12.63 0.22
CA GLY A 11 3.71 -12.24 -1.11
C GLY A 11 3.77 -13.36 -2.15
N GLU A 12 4.76 -14.25 -2.09
CA GLU A 12 4.87 -15.39 -2.99
C GLU A 12 3.78 -16.44 -2.75
N GLU A 13 3.49 -16.75 -1.48
CA GLU A 13 2.41 -17.67 -1.10
C GLU A 13 1.05 -17.09 -1.52
N ILE A 14 0.81 -15.81 -1.26
CA ILE A 14 -0.41 -15.12 -1.66
C ILE A 14 -0.56 -15.13 -3.19
N THR A 15 0.52 -14.87 -3.93
CA THR A 15 0.53 -14.91 -5.40
C THR A 15 0.17 -16.31 -5.92
N ALA A 16 0.73 -17.37 -5.30
CA ALA A 16 0.38 -18.74 -5.64
C ALA A 16 -1.10 -19.05 -5.34
N LYS A 17 -1.63 -18.59 -4.20
CA LYS A 17 -3.05 -18.76 -3.85
C LYS A 17 -3.97 -18.00 -4.82
N LEU A 18 -3.59 -16.80 -5.24
CA LEU A 18 -4.34 -16.04 -6.24
C LEU A 18 -4.32 -16.70 -7.63
N ALA A 19 -3.21 -17.35 -7.99
CA ALA A 19 -3.10 -18.09 -9.25
C ALA A 19 -4.09 -19.27 -9.33
N ARG A 20 -4.48 -19.86 -8.19
CA ARG A 20 -5.56 -20.88 -8.13
C ARG A 20 -6.92 -20.33 -8.59
N ARG A 21 -7.13 -19.00 -8.57
CA ARG A 21 -8.30 -18.31 -9.13
C ARG A 21 -8.05 -17.70 -10.51
N ARG A 22 -6.93 -18.07 -11.15
CA ARG A 22 -6.44 -17.49 -12.42
C ARG A 22 -6.21 -15.98 -12.35
N PHE A 23 -5.95 -15.46 -11.15
CA PHE A 23 -5.57 -14.08 -10.96
C PHE A 23 -4.05 -13.97 -10.88
N ALA A 24 -3.44 -13.36 -11.90
CA ALA A 24 -2.01 -13.09 -11.93
C ALA A 24 -1.73 -11.79 -11.16
N PHE A 25 -1.18 -11.91 -9.95
CA PHE A 25 -0.75 -10.74 -9.18
C PHE A 25 0.68 -10.35 -9.53
N ASP A 26 0.88 -9.09 -9.91
CA ASP A 26 2.20 -8.54 -10.17
C ASP A 26 2.90 -8.17 -8.85
N LEU A 27 3.55 -9.16 -8.25
CA LEU A 27 4.26 -9.01 -6.99
C LEU A 27 5.45 -8.05 -7.09
N GLU A 28 6.11 -7.98 -8.25
CA GLU A 28 7.25 -7.09 -8.45
C GLU A 28 6.81 -5.63 -8.56
N ALA A 29 5.72 -5.33 -9.27
CA ALA A 29 5.14 -4.00 -9.27
C ALA A 29 4.71 -3.55 -7.86
N PHE A 30 4.13 -4.45 -7.07
CA PHE A 30 3.81 -4.19 -5.66
C PHE A 30 5.08 -3.88 -4.85
N ARG A 31 6.13 -4.71 -4.95
CA ARG A 31 7.41 -4.52 -4.24
C ARG A 31 8.07 -3.20 -4.61
N ALA A 32 8.06 -2.82 -5.89
CA ALA A 32 8.61 -1.55 -6.36
C ALA A 32 7.87 -0.35 -5.75
N LEU A 33 6.53 -0.35 -5.77
CA LEU A 33 5.72 0.70 -5.16
C LEU A 33 5.93 0.78 -3.64
N ASP A 34 5.99 -0.35 -2.96
CA ASP A 34 6.22 -0.38 -1.51
C ASP A 34 7.61 0.16 -1.14
N ALA A 35 8.63 -0.17 -1.94
CA ALA A 35 9.99 0.34 -1.77
C ALA A 35 10.07 1.85 -2.03
N GLU A 36 9.44 2.35 -3.10
CA GLU A 36 9.37 3.78 -3.40
C GLU A 36 8.66 4.55 -2.27
N ARG A 37 7.56 4.01 -1.74
CA ARG A 37 6.83 4.60 -0.61
C ARG A 37 7.69 4.66 0.64
N LYS A 38 8.40 3.58 0.96
CA LYS A 38 9.33 3.53 2.09
C LYS A 38 10.46 4.54 1.93
N GLN A 39 10.98 4.70 0.72
CA GLN A 39 12.04 5.68 0.45
C GLN A 39 11.54 7.11 0.66
N ALA A 40 10.34 7.46 0.17
CA ALA A 40 9.75 8.78 0.38
C ALA A 40 9.51 9.09 1.87
N ASP A 41 9.07 8.10 2.65
CA ASP A 41 8.93 8.24 4.10
C ASP A 41 10.28 8.53 4.78
N VAL A 42 11.33 7.77 4.43
CA VAL A 42 12.68 7.94 4.99
C VAL A 42 13.23 9.32 4.64
N SER A 43 13.10 9.76 3.38
CA SER A 43 13.50 11.10 2.95
C SER A 43 12.74 12.18 3.73
N SER A 44 11.43 12.03 3.91
CA SER A 44 10.61 12.96 4.69
C SER A 44 11.06 13.06 6.14
N GLN A 45 11.41 11.93 6.77
CA GLN A 45 11.92 11.88 8.15
C GLN A 45 13.29 12.58 8.27
N ASP A 46 14.19 12.38 7.31
CA ASP A 46 15.48 13.06 7.28
C ASP A 46 15.32 14.57 7.13
N LEU A 47 14.45 15.02 6.21
CA LEU A 47 14.14 16.44 6.01
C LEU A 47 13.54 17.08 7.27
N GLN A 48 12.65 16.38 7.97
CA GLN A 48 12.13 16.85 9.25
C GLN A 48 13.23 16.98 10.33
N ALA A 49 14.18 16.05 10.35
CA ALA A 49 15.33 16.12 11.25
C ALA A 49 16.25 17.30 10.90
N ARG A 50 16.56 17.50 9.62
CA ARG A 50 17.34 18.65 9.11
C ARG A 50 16.66 19.98 9.43
N ARG A 51 15.35 20.10 9.19
CA ARG A 51 14.54 21.28 9.56
C ARG A 51 14.63 21.60 11.05
N LYS A 52 14.52 20.59 11.90
CA LYS A 52 14.65 20.74 13.36
C LYS A 52 16.06 21.19 13.75
N SER A 53 17.09 20.71 13.06
CA SER A 53 18.48 21.15 13.28
C SER A 53 18.66 22.62 12.88
N ALA A 54 18.22 23.01 11.69
CA ALA A 54 18.27 24.39 11.22
C ALA A 54 17.51 25.34 12.15
N SER A 55 16.34 24.92 12.67
CA SER A 55 15.59 25.70 13.66
C SER A 55 16.34 25.90 14.98
N LYS A 56 17.15 24.92 15.41
CA LYS A 56 18.01 25.06 16.61
C LYS A 56 19.16 26.02 16.38
N GLU A 57 19.71 26.08 15.16
CA GLU A 57 20.79 27.01 14.80
C GLU A 57 20.38 28.47 15.00
N ILE A 58 19.12 28.82 14.70
CA ILE A 58 18.56 30.15 15.00
C ILE A 58 18.72 30.48 16.49
N GLY A 59 18.37 29.54 17.37
CA GLY A 59 18.52 29.72 18.82
C GLY A 59 19.98 29.90 19.26
N GLN A 60 20.90 29.15 18.63
CA GLN A 60 22.34 29.26 18.89
C GLN A 60 22.90 30.62 18.42
N LEU A 61 22.48 31.10 17.25
CA LEU A 61 22.87 32.41 16.71
C LEU A 61 22.38 33.54 17.62
N VAL A 62 21.13 33.46 18.08
CA VAL A 62 20.59 34.45 19.04
C VAL A 62 21.36 34.42 20.37
N GLN A 63 21.72 33.24 20.87
CA GLN A 63 22.56 33.11 22.07
C GLN A 63 23.97 33.69 21.87
N SER A 64 24.51 33.64 20.64
CA SER A 64 25.81 34.25 20.30
C SER A 64 25.78 35.78 20.20
N GLY A 65 24.63 36.42 20.45
CA GLY A 65 24.46 37.87 20.47
C GLY A 65 23.91 38.47 19.17
N MET A 66 23.51 37.63 18.20
CA MET A 66 22.81 38.08 17.00
C MET A 66 21.37 38.46 17.32
N SER A 67 20.81 39.45 16.62
CA SER A 67 19.37 39.73 16.74
C SER A 67 18.53 38.56 16.19
N VAL A 68 17.31 38.42 16.68
CA VAL A 68 16.39 37.36 16.24
C VAL A 68 16.10 37.45 14.74
N ASP A 69 15.96 38.66 14.20
CA ASP A 69 15.62 38.87 12.80
C ASP A 69 16.80 38.54 11.87
N GLU A 70 18.03 38.91 12.25
CA GLU A 70 19.24 38.55 11.50
C GLU A 70 19.49 37.04 11.53
N ALA A 71 19.32 36.40 12.69
CA ALA A 71 19.48 34.96 12.83
C ALA A 71 18.46 34.19 11.97
N LYS A 72 17.20 34.65 11.93
CA LYS A 72 16.17 34.08 11.05
C LYS A 72 16.50 34.30 9.58
N ALA A 73 16.89 35.51 9.19
CA ALA A 73 17.22 35.83 7.81
C ALA A 73 18.37 34.96 7.27
N LYS A 74 19.34 34.62 8.14
CA LYS A 74 20.49 33.78 7.77
C LYS A 74 20.13 32.32 7.48
N VAL A 75 19.07 31.79 8.10
CA VAL A 75 18.64 30.39 7.95
C VAL A 75 17.36 30.27 7.10
N ALA A 76 16.74 31.40 6.73
CA ALA A 76 15.46 31.45 6.01
C ALA A 76 15.49 30.65 4.70
N SER A 77 16.50 30.86 3.85
CA SER A 77 16.61 30.14 2.57
C SER A 77 16.74 28.63 2.74
N ILE A 78 17.48 28.19 3.76
CA ILE A 78 17.66 26.76 4.07
C ILE A 78 16.34 26.14 4.54
N LEU A 79 15.57 26.87 5.38
CA LEU A 79 14.27 26.39 5.83
C LEU A 79 13.24 26.34 4.70
N GLU A 80 13.23 27.34 3.82
CA GLU A 80 12.36 27.37 2.64
C GLU A 80 12.67 26.20 1.68
N GLU A 81 13.95 25.91 1.42
CA GLU A 81 14.38 24.77 0.60
C GLU A 81 13.94 23.44 1.21
N ILE A 82 14.18 23.24 2.52
CA ILE A 82 13.77 22.01 3.22
C ILE A 82 12.25 21.86 3.23
N ASP A 83 11.49 22.94 3.46
CA ASP A 83 10.03 22.90 3.47
C ASP A 83 9.48 22.56 2.07
N ALA A 84 10.11 23.05 1.00
CA ALA A 84 9.76 22.70 -0.38
C ALA A 84 10.08 21.23 -0.71
N GLU A 85 11.27 20.74 -0.34
CA GLU A 85 11.64 19.33 -0.52
C GLU A 85 10.71 18.40 0.27
N LEU A 86 10.38 18.78 1.51
CA LEU A 86 9.48 18.00 2.36
C LEU A 86 8.07 17.93 1.76
N ALA A 87 7.54 19.04 1.24
CA ALA A 87 6.25 19.05 0.55
C ALA A 87 6.24 18.11 -0.66
N ASN A 88 7.33 18.08 -1.42
CA ASN A 88 7.46 17.19 -2.58
C ASN A 88 7.49 15.70 -2.17
N GLU A 89 8.25 15.33 -1.14
CA GLU A 89 8.31 13.93 -0.68
C GLU A 89 6.99 13.47 -0.06
N VAL A 90 6.26 14.35 0.64
CA VAL A 90 4.91 14.06 1.15
C VAL A 90 3.93 13.82 -0.01
N ALA A 91 3.89 14.71 -1.00
CA ALA A 91 3.03 14.55 -2.17
C ALA A 91 3.37 13.28 -2.96
N ARG A 92 4.66 12.96 -3.08
CA ARG A 92 5.13 11.71 -3.69
C ARG A 92 4.65 10.49 -2.93
N ALA A 93 4.76 10.47 -1.60
CA ALA A 93 4.28 9.37 -0.77
C ALA A 93 2.76 9.17 -0.90
N GLU A 94 1.97 10.25 -0.93
CA GLU A 94 0.52 10.20 -1.14
C GLU A 94 0.13 9.64 -2.52
N MET A 95 0.83 10.07 -3.56
CA MET A 95 0.64 9.55 -4.92
C MET A 95 0.94 8.04 -4.98
N ILE A 96 2.06 7.60 -4.40
CA ILE A 96 2.42 6.17 -4.38
C ILE A 96 1.40 5.38 -3.55
N ASN A 97 0.94 5.91 -2.42
CA ASN A 97 -0.08 5.27 -1.60
C ASN A 97 -1.41 5.11 -2.37
N THR A 98 -1.81 6.11 -3.15
CA THR A 98 -2.97 6.01 -4.04
C THR A 98 -2.79 4.89 -5.06
N ARG A 99 -1.62 4.81 -5.71
CA ARG A 99 -1.30 3.73 -6.67
C ARG A 99 -1.34 2.35 -6.01
N LEU A 100 -0.80 2.21 -4.81
CA LEU A 100 -0.87 0.97 -4.02
C LEU A 100 -2.33 0.60 -3.71
N GLN A 101 -3.15 1.55 -3.26
CA GLN A 101 -4.56 1.30 -2.99
C GLN A 101 -5.32 0.88 -4.24
N THR A 102 -5.13 1.56 -5.37
CA THR A 102 -5.75 1.19 -6.64
C THR A 102 -5.38 -0.23 -7.06
N LEU A 103 -4.09 -0.59 -6.94
CA LEU A 103 -3.62 -1.94 -7.23
C LEU A 103 -4.30 -2.96 -6.33
N LEU A 104 -4.34 -2.72 -5.01
CA LEU A 104 -4.88 -3.67 -4.03
C LEU A 104 -6.41 -3.79 -4.07
N LEU A 105 -7.13 -2.75 -4.50
CA LEU A 105 -8.59 -2.80 -4.69
C LEU A 105 -8.99 -3.75 -5.83
N GLY A 106 -8.12 -3.92 -6.83
CA GLY A 106 -8.33 -4.87 -7.92
C GLY A 106 -8.04 -6.33 -7.57
N VAL A 107 -7.47 -6.61 -6.39
CA VAL A 107 -7.04 -7.96 -6.01
C VAL A 107 -8.19 -8.71 -5.33
N PRO A 108 -8.61 -9.89 -5.85
CA PRO A 108 -9.63 -10.70 -5.21
C PRO A 108 -9.10 -11.32 -3.91
N ASN A 109 -10.00 -11.89 -3.11
CA ASN A 109 -9.57 -12.64 -1.93
C ASN A 109 -8.87 -13.95 -2.31
N THR A 110 -7.89 -14.36 -1.51
CA THR A 110 -7.22 -15.66 -1.65
C THR A 110 -8.16 -16.81 -1.28
N PRO A 111 -8.20 -17.91 -2.04
CA PRO A 111 -8.86 -19.14 -1.60
C PRO A 111 -8.28 -19.64 -0.28
N GLN A 112 -9.12 -20.26 0.54
CA GLN A 112 -8.65 -21.07 1.67
C GLN A 112 -8.02 -22.36 1.17
N ASP A 113 -7.26 -23.01 2.04
CA ASP A 113 -6.50 -24.22 1.69
C ASP A 113 -7.41 -25.42 1.41
N ASP A 114 -8.60 -25.45 2.00
CA ASP A 114 -9.62 -26.50 1.83
C ASP A 114 -10.54 -26.30 0.60
N VAL A 115 -10.48 -25.14 -0.05
CA VAL A 115 -11.23 -24.88 -1.27
C VAL A 115 -10.66 -25.76 -2.38
N PRO A 116 -11.46 -26.61 -3.05
CA PRO A 116 -10.98 -27.46 -4.12
C PRO A 116 -10.46 -26.63 -5.29
N GLU A 117 -9.45 -27.15 -5.98
CA GLU A 117 -8.98 -26.54 -7.23
C GLU A 117 -9.99 -26.76 -8.35
N GLY A 118 -10.16 -25.76 -9.20
CA GLY A 118 -11.12 -25.81 -10.28
C GLY A 118 -10.91 -24.68 -11.28
N GLU A 119 -11.04 -25.02 -12.56
CA GLU A 119 -11.00 -24.03 -13.63
C GLU A 119 -12.35 -23.32 -13.79
N ASP A 120 -13.45 -24.02 -13.55
CA ASP A 120 -14.79 -23.50 -13.80
C ASP A 120 -15.83 -24.19 -12.90
N GLU A 121 -17.11 -23.91 -13.15
CA GLU A 121 -18.22 -24.49 -12.39
C GLU A 121 -18.30 -26.03 -12.44
N ASN A 122 -17.67 -26.69 -13.42
CA ASN A 122 -17.68 -28.14 -13.53
C ASN A 122 -16.78 -28.81 -12.49
N ALA A 123 -15.84 -28.06 -11.91
CA ALA A 123 -15.00 -28.51 -10.80
C ALA A 123 -15.67 -28.38 -9.42
N ASN A 124 -16.90 -27.83 -9.36
CA ASN A 124 -17.61 -27.70 -8.11
C ASN A 124 -17.98 -29.08 -7.52
N VAL A 125 -17.67 -29.27 -6.24
CA VAL A 125 -17.99 -30.50 -5.52
C VAL A 125 -19.31 -30.33 -4.77
N GLU A 126 -20.29 -31.18 -5.08
CA GLU A 126 -21.55 -31.23 -4.31
C GLU A 126 -21.28 -31.82 -2.92
N VAL A 127 -21.43 -30.98 -1.88
CA VAL A 127 -21.18 -31.40 -0.50
C VAL A 127 -22.37 -32.16 0.09
N ARG A 128 -23.60 -31.76 -0.25
CA ARG A 128 -24.82 -32.40 0.23
C ARG A 128 -25.99 -32.15 -0.70
N ARG A 129 -26.88 -33.15 -0.78
CA ARG A 129 -28.22 -33.05 -1.34
C ARG A 129 -29.26 -33.30 -0.26
N TRP A 130 -30.38 -32.61 -0.30
CA TRP A 130 -31.50 -32.87 0.60
C TRP A 130 -32.82 -32.95 -0.17
N GLY A 131 -33.64 -33.94 0.19
CA GLY A 131 -34.88 -34.26 -0.54
C GLY A 131 -34.62 -35.04 -1.83
N ASN A 132 -35.70 -35.34 -2.55
CA ASN A 132 -35.67 -36.00 -3.86
C ASN A 132 -36.22 -35.04 -4.91
N LEU A 133 -35.64 -35.07 -6.12
CA LEU A 133 -36.21 -34.37 -7.26
C LEU A 133 -37.60 -34.95 -7.57
N PRO A 134 -38.64 -34.11 -7.75
CA PRO A 134 -39.98 -34.60 -8.07
C PRO A 134 -39.99 -35.29 -9.43
N ALA A 135 -40.69 -36.43 -9.49
CA ALA A 135 -41.00 -37.08 -10.76
C ALA A 135 -42.29 -36.48 -11.32
N PHE A 136 -42.23 -35.93 -12.53
CA PHE A 136 -43.40 -35.41 -13.24
C PHE A 136 -43.87 -36.44 -14.26
N ASP A 137 -45.18 -36.73 -14.23
CA ASP A 137 -45.89 -37.54 -15.24
C ASP A 137 -46.39 -36.68 -16.42
N PHE A 138 -46.09 -35.39 -16.41
CA PHE A 138 -46.32 -34.44 -17.48
C PHE A 138 -45.02 -33.70 -17.83
N ALA A 139 -44.97 -33.06 -19.00
CA ALA A 139 -43.85 -32.20 -19.37
C ALA A 139 -43.85 -30.94 -18.48
N PRO A 140 -42.87 -30.77 -17.57
CA PRO A 140 -42.82 -29.58 -16.74
C PRO A 140 -42.61 -28.35 -17.62
N ARG A 141 -43.27 -27.24 -17.26
CA ARG A 141 -43.01 -25.92 -17.83
C ARG A 141 -41.99 -25.21 -16.93
N ASP A 142 -41.10 -24.44 -17.54
CA ASP A 142 -40.19 -23.52 -16.85
C ASP A 142 -40.96 -22.42 -16.11
#